data_AF-A0A660YB08-F1
#
_entry.id   AF-A0A660YB08-F1
#
_cell.length_a   1.000
_cell.length_b   1.000
_cell.length_c   1.000
_cell.angle_alpha   90.00
_cell.angle_beta   90.00
_cell.angle_gamma   90.00
#
_symmetry.space_group_name_H-M   'P 1'
#
loop_
_entity.id
_entity.type
_entity.pdbx_description
1 polymer ?
#
loop_
_entity_poly.entity_id
_entity_poly.type
_entity_poly.pdbx_seq_one_letter_code
_entity_poly.pdbx_strand_id
1 'polypeptide(L)'
;MDYLKISERQRLYRAGSIIIREGDSEQTMFILDRGTLGVFREGKLITQIEKEGVLFGEMSELLGGARTATIKALSDCLVTVYTGGIDRIVRDFPEISKKLIQILAERLKDTTERYYAFKVKVTKKESASTE
;
A
#
# COMPACT_ATOMS: atom_id res chain seq x y z
N MET A 1 -17.32 -25.47 9.13
CA MET A 1 -15.98 -24.86 9.27
C MET A 1 -15.43 -24.73 7.87
N ASP A 2 -15.89 -23.70 7.17
CA ASP A 2 -15.55 -23.48 5.77
C ASP A 2 -14.09 -23.07 5.68
N TYR A 3 -13.25 -23.98 5.22
CA TYR A 3 -11.91 -23.66 4.75
C TYR A 3 -12.08 -22.74 3.54
N LEU A 4 -12.13 -21.43 3.83
CA LEU A 4 -12.23 -20.34 2.89
C LEU A 4 -11.29 -20.63 1.72
N LYS A 5 -11.84 -20.85 0.53
CA LYS A 5 -11.08 -21.12 -0.69
C LYS A 5 -10.10 -19.97 -0.92
N ILE A 6 -8.85 -20.22 -0.57
CA ILE A 6 -7.70 -19.39 -0.85
C ILE A 6 -7.56 -19.31 -2.37
N SER A 7 -7.43 -18.10 -2.90
CA SER A 7 -7.16 -17.93 -4.33
C SER A 7 -6.28 -16.71 -4.55
N GLU A 8 -5.19 -16.90 -5.26
CA GLU A 8 -4.60 -15.85 -6.07
C GLU A 8 -5.52 -15.66 -7.29
N ARG A 9 -5.95 -14.42 -7.54
CA ARG A 9 -6.73 -14.12 -8.74
C ARG A 9 -6.35 -12.77 -9.32
N GLN A 10 -6.15 -12.75 -10.63
CA GLN A 10 -6.03 -11.50 -11.35
C GLN A 10 -7.41 -10.89 -11.58
N ARG A 11 -7.49 -9.57 -11.41
CA ARG A 11 -8.69 -8.77 -11.63
C ARG A 11 -8.32 -7.54 -12.44
N LEU A 12 -9.17 -7.24 -13.44
CA LEU A 12 -9.14 -5.99 -14.17
C LEU A 12 -10.04 -4.97 -13.47
N TYR A 13 -9.48 -3.82 -13.12
CA TYR A 13 -10.22 -2.66 -12.62
C TYR A 13 -10.17 -1.57 -13.68
N ARG A 14 -11.34 -1.04 -14.07
CA ARG A 14 -11.39 0.09 -15.01
C ARG A 14 -10.98 1.39 -14.32
N ALA A 15 -10.50 2.35 -15.10
CA ALA A 15 -10.26 3.71 -14.61
C ALA A 15 -11.47 4.24 -13.82
N GLY A 16 -11.22 4.81 -12.66
CA GLY A 16 -12.25 5.28 -11.73
C GLY A 16 -12.72 4.26 -10.68
N SER A 17 -12.41 2.97 -10.85
CA SER A 17 -12.82 1.93 -9.91
C SER A 17 -12.16 2.11 -8.55
N ILE A 18 -12.93 1.91 -7.47
CA ILE A 18 -12.40 1.85 -6.11
C ILE A 18 -12.06 0.39 -5.79
N ILE A 19 -10.80 0.15 -5.44
CA ILE A 19 -10.27 -1.18 -5.13
C ILE A 19 -10.31 -1.44 -3.62
N ILE A 20 -9.99 -0.41 -2.83
CA ILE A 20 -10.02 -0.42 -1.36
C ILE A 20 -10.70 0.86 -0.91
N ARG A 21 -11.58 0.80 0.10
CA ARG A 21 -12.10 2.00 0.77
C ARG A 21 -11.45 2.17 2.14
N GLU A 22 -11.16 3.42 2.47
CA GLU A 22 -10.73 3.80 3.81
C GLU A 22 -11.81 3.42 4.84
N GLY A 23 -11.39 2.86 5.98
CA GLY A 23 -12.28 2.42 7.05
C GLY A 23 -12.78 0.97 6.92
N ASP A 24 -12.65 0.33 5.76
CA ASP A 24 -13.07 -1.07 5.59
C ASP A 24 -12.23 -2.01 6.47
N SER A 25 -12.84 -3.10 6.93
CA SER A 25 -12.20 -4.11 7.79
C SER A 25 -11.73 -5.35 7.05
N GLU A 26 -12.00 -5.46 5.74
CA GLU A 26 -11.55 -6.59 4.93
C GLU A 26 -10.02 -6.63 4.87
N GLN A 27 -9.43 -7.77 5.21
CA GLN A 27 -7.99 -8.03 5.22
C GLN A 27 -7.63 -8.87 3.98
N THR A 28 -7.10 -8.17 2.98
CA THR A 28 -6.64 -8.72 1.69
C THR A 28 -5.48 -7.88 1.18
N MET A 29 -4.55 -8.52 0.48
CA MET A 29 -3.40 -7.84 -0.11
C MET A 29 -3.45 -7.90 -1.63
N PHE A 30 -2.78 -6.94 -2.26
CA PHE A 30 -2.86 -6.73 -3.69
C PHE A 30 -1.48 -6.43 -4.25
N ILE A 31 -1.22 -6.90 -5.48
CA ILE A 31 -0.07 -6.51 -6.27
C ILE A 31 -0.58 -5.80 -7.52
N LEU A 32 -0.01 -4.63 -7.81
CA LEU A 32 -0.26 -3.94 -9.08
C LEU A 32 0.57 -4.63 -10.18
N ASP A 33 -0.09 -5.30 -11.11
CA ASP A 33 0.59 -5.94 -12.24
C ASP A 33 0.77 -4.97 -13.41
N ARG A 34 -0.20 -4.07 -13.62
CA ARG A 34 -0.14 -3.02 -14.65
C ARG A 34 -1.10 -1.88 -14.32
N GLY A 35 -0.74 -0.65 -14.69
CA GLY A 35 -1.59 0.54 -14.63
C GLY A 35 -1.14 1.52 -13.56
N THR A 36 -2.02 2.44 -13.19
CA THR A 36 -1.73 3.50 -12.21
C THR A 36 -2.84 3.56 -11.17
N LEU A 37 -2.45 3.50 -9.89
CA LEU A 37 -3.35 3.64 -8.75
C LEU A 37 -3.10 4.95 -8.01
N GLY A 38 -4.16 5.55 -7.48
CA GLY A 38 -4.09 6.68 -6.57
C GLY A 38 -4.42 6.23 -5.15
N VAL A 39 -3.62 6.69 -4.19
CA VAL A 39 -3.81 6.49 -2.76
C VAL A 39 -4.42 7.77 -2.18
N PHE A 40 -5.65 7.67 -1.69
CA PHE A 40 -6.41 8.79 -1.14
C PHE A 40 -6.64 8.59 0.35
N ARG A 41 -6.43 9.62 1.15
CA ARG A 41 -6.77 9.63 2.58
C ARG A 41 -7.61 10.87 2.85
N GLU A 42 -8.76 10.69 3.51
CA GLU A 42 -9.72 11.78 3.75
C GLU A 42 -10.07 12.53 2.44
N GLY A 43 -10.21 11.78 1.34
CA GLY A 43 -10.51 12.32 0.01
C GLY A 43 -9.37 13.04 -0.71
N LYS A 44 -8.19 13.22 -0.08
CA LYS A 44 -7.04 13.87 -0.69
C LYS A 44 -6.07 12.85 -1.28
N LEU A 45 -5.60 13.10 -2.51
CA LEU A 45 -4.56 12.28 -3.13
C LEU A 45 -3.24 12.47 -2.38
N ILE A 46 -2.72 11.40 -1.80
CA ILE A 46 -1.46 11.40 -1.03
C ILE A 46 -0.28 10.98 -1.91
N THR A 47 -0.47 9.95 -2.72
CA THR A 47 0.56 9.44 -3.65
C THR A 47 -0.09 8.63 -4.77
N GLN A 48 0.69 8.32 -5.80
CA GLN A 48 0.34 7.34 -6.82
C GLN A 48 1.22 6.09 -6.70
N ILE A 49 0.74 4.97 -7.22
CA ILE A 49 1.47 3.73 -7.39
C ILE A 49 1.45 3.42 -8.89
N GLU A 50 2.62 3.54 -9.53
CA GLU A 50 2.80 3.36 -10.97
C GLU A 50 3.74 2.20 -11.31
N LYS A 51 4.59 1.81 -10.34
CA LYS A 51 5.56 0.73 -10.53
C LYS A 51 4.86 -0.62 -10.41
N GLU A 52 5.04 -1.45 -11.44
CA GLU A 52 4.57 -2.84 -11.45
C GLU A 52 5.25 -3.68 -10.35
N GLY A 53 4.54 -4.68 -9.85
CA GLY A 53 4.99 -5.54 -8.76
C GLY A 53 4.92 -4.89 -7.37
N VAL A 54 4.41 -3.66 -7.26
CA VAL A 54 4.25 -3.00 -5.96
C VAL A 54 3.06 -3.59 -5.21
N LEU A 55 3.33 -4.03 -3.97
CA LEU A 55 2.31 -4.47 -3.02
C LEU A 55 1.57 -3.26 -2.42
N PHE A 56 0.25 -3.38 -2.26
CA PHE A 56 -0.59 -2.43 -1.53
C PHE A 56 -1.70 -3.13 -0.74
N GLY A 57 -2.27 -2.40 0.24
CA GLY A 57 -3.28 -2.93 1.16
C GLY A 57 -2.70 -3.73 2.32
N GLU A 58 -1.38 -3.84 2.41
CA GLU A 58 -0.65 -4.63 3.40
C GLU A 58 -0.78 -4.08 4.82
N MET A 59 -1.03 -2.77 4.99
CA MET A 59 -1.03 -2.14 6.31
C MET A 59 -2.06 -2.75 7.26
N SER A 60 -3.30 -2.91 6.82
CA SER A 60 -4.39 -3.51 7.61
C SER A 60 -4.16 -5.00 7.85
N GLU A 61 -3.53 -5.69 6.90
CA GLU A 61 -3.18 -7.11 7.01
C GLU A 61 -2.05 -7.35 8.01
N LEU A 62 -0.99 -6.53 7.96
CA LEU A 62 0.24 -6.72 8.75
C LEU A 62 0.15 -6.16 10.16
N LEU A 63 -0.50 -5.01 10.33
CA LEU A 63 -0.58 -4.29 11.60
C LEU A 63 -1.93 -4.44 12.29
N GLY A 64 -2.89 -5.08 11.62
CA GLY A 64 -4.28 -5.09 12.03
C GLY A 64 -4.97 -3.72 11.83
N GLY A 65 -6.24 -3.66 12.22
CA GLY A 65 -7.06 -2.46 12.11
C GLY A 65 -7.69 -2.26 10.73
N ALA A 66 -8.41 -1.15 10.58
CA ALA A 66 -9.13 -0.82 9.35
C ALA A 66 -8.18 -0.30 8.25
N ARG A 67 -8.65 -0.30 6.99
CA ARG A 67 -7.94 0.31 5.86
C ARG A 67 -7.67 1.78 6.12
N THR A 68 -6.42 2.20 5.96
CA THR A 68 -5.96 3.56 6.29
C THR A 68 -6.12 4.57 5.16
N ALA A 69 -6.48 4.11 3.96
CA ALA A 69 -6.64 4.91 2.76
C ALA A 69 -7.55 4.21 1.74
N THR A 70 -8.17 5.01 0.89
CA THR A 70 -8.89 4.56 -0.31
C THR A 70 -7.91 4.39 -1.47
N ILE A 71 -7.98 3.26 -2.16
CA ILE A 71 -7.20 3.01 -3.38
C ILE A 71 -8.13 3.05 -4.58
N LYS A 72 -7.82 3.91 -5.54
CA LYS A 72 -8.62 4.11 -6.76
C LYS A 72 -7.76 3.91 -8.00
N ALA A 73 -8.29 3.21 -9.00
CA ALA A 73 -7.67 3.08 -10.31
C ALA A 73 -7.71 4.41 -11.06
N LEU A 74 -6.54 4.97 -11.41
CA LEU A 74 -6.41 6.19 -12.20
C LEU A 74 -6.33 5.89 -13.71
N SER A 75 -5.89 4.68 -14.06
CA SER A 75 -6.02 4.07 -15.39
C SER A 75 -6.79 2.75 -15.29
N ASP A 76 -6.96 2.04 -16.40
CA ASP A 76 -7.25 0.62 -16.34
C ASP A 76 -6.06 -0.10 -15.67
N CYS A 77 -6.35 -0.97 -14.69
CA CYS A 77 -5.36 -1.65 -13.89
C CYS A 77 -5.58 -3.16 -13.87
N LEU A 78 -4.51 -3.92 -14.07
CA LEU A 78 -4.47 -5.34 -13.77
C LEU A 78 -3.87 -5.53 -12.37
N VAL A 79 -4.58 -6.23 -11.50
CA VAL A 79 -4.21 -6.39 -10.10
C VAL A 79 -4.38 -7.85 -9.69
N THR A 80 -3.34 -8.41 -9.10
CA THR A 80 -3.42 -9.72 -8.44
C THR A 80 -3.88 -9.55 -7.01
N VAL A 81 -4.93 -10.27 -6.63
CA VAL A 81 -5.51 -10.26 -5.27
C VAL A 81 -5.10 -11.52 -4.52
N TYR A 82 -4.60 -11.34 -3.31
CA TYR A 82 -4.24 -12.40 -2.38
C TYR A 82 -5.17 -12.36 -1.15
N THR A 83 -5.75 -13.51 -0.84
CA THR A 83 -6.65 -13.71 0.30
C THR A 83 -6.08 -14.79 1.22
N GLY A 84 -6.35 -14.72 2.52
CA GLY A 84 -6.07 -15.83 3.44
C GLY A 84 -4.90 -15.60 4.41
N GLY A 85 -4.52 -14.35 4.67
CA GLY A 85 -3.58 -14.04 5.75
C GLY A 85 -2.14 -13.83 5.29
N ILE A 86 -1.42 -12.92 5.95
CA ILE A 86 0.04 -12.82 5.80
C ILE A 86 0.77 -14.13 6.16
N ASP A 87 0.35 -14.83 7.22
CA ASP A 87 0.99 -16.07 7.69
C ASP A 87 1.05 -17.14 6.59
N ARG A 88 0.01 -17.19 5.77
CA ARG A 88 -0.03 -18.10 4.64
C ARG A 88 0.86 -17.64 3.51
N ILE A 89 0.92 -16.35 3.21
CA ILE A 89 1.82 -15.81 2.19
C ILE A 89 3.28 -16.06 2.56
N VAL A 90 3.63 -15.95 3.83
CA VAL A 90 4.96 -16.31 4.36
C VAL A 90 5.27 -17.79 4.16
N ARG A 91 4.29 -18.67 4.39
CA ARG A 91 4.46 -20.12 4.28
C ARG A 91 4.51 -20.62 2.83
N ASP A 92 3.53 -20.21 2.03
CA ASP A 92 3.24 -20.78 0.71
C ASP A 92 3.94 -20.00 -0.42
N PHE A 93 4.25 -18.72 -0.19
CA PHE A 93 4.81 -17.80 -1.19
C PHE A 93 6.03 -17.02 -0.67
N PRO A 94 7.13 -17.71 -0.29
CA PRO A 94 8.30 -17.07 0.32
C PRO A 94 8.96 -16.00 -0.55
N GLU A 95 8.92 -16.14 -1.88
CA GLU A 95 9.43 -15.13 -2.81
C GLU A 95 8.63 -13.82 -2.77
N ILE A 96 7.31 -13.91 -2.58
CA ILE A 96 6.45 -12.73 -2.39
C ILE A 96 6.79 -12.06 -1.06
N SER A 97 7.02 -12.86 -0.01
CA SER A 97 7.40 -12.37 1.32
C SER A 97 8.73 -11.63 1.30
N LYS A 98 9.73 -12.15 0.57
CA LYS A 98 11.01 -11.47 0.36
C LYS A 98 10.82 -10.12 -0.35
N LYS A 99 10.02 -10.08 -1.42
CA LYS A 99 9.69 -8.83 -2.13
C LYS A 99 8.99 -7.83 -1.22
N LEU A 100 8.03 -8.29 -0.40
CA LEU A 100 7.33 -7.46 0.58
C LEU A 100 8.30 -6.81 1.56
N ILE A 101 9.21 -7.60 2.15
CA ILE A 101 10.23 -7.09 3.09
C ILE A 101 11.10 -6.03 2.41
N GLN A 102 11.59 -6.29 1.19
CA GLN A 102 12.41 -5.33 0.44
C GLN A 102 11.67 -4.02 0.16
N ILE A 103 10.41 -4.10 -0.29
CA ILE A 103 9.57 -2.92 -0.56
C ILE A 103 9.34 -2.12 0.73
N LEU A 104 9.02 -2.76 1.85
CA LEU A 104 8.79 -2.07 3.12
C LEU A 104 10.07 -1.43 3.66
N ALA A 105 11.23 -2.11 3.52
CA ALA A 105 12.51 -1.55 3.91
C ALA A 105 12.85 -0.28 3.10
N GLU A 106 12.64 -0.31 1.78
CA GLU A 106 12.84 0.86 0.90
C GLU A 106 11.90 2.00 1.31
N ARG A 107 10.60 1.71 1.50
CA ARG A 107 9.61 2.71 1.94
C ARG A 107 9.95 3.31 3.30
N LEU A 108 10.43 2.50 4.24
CA LEU A 108 10.84 2.96 5.56
C LEU A 108 12.05 3.90 5.46
N LYS A 109 13.06 3.53 4.67
CA LYS A 109 14.23 4.37 4.38
C LYS A 109 13.79 5.72 3.80
N ASP A 110 13.01 5.71 2.72
CA ASP A 110 12.54 6.93 2.04
C ASP A 110 11.71 7.84 2.95
N THR A 111 10.86 7.24 3.80
CA THR A 111 10.04 8.00 4.76
C THR A 111 10.90 8.62 5.85
N THR A 112 11.89 7.88 6.34
CA THR A 112 12.83 8.35 7.36
C THR A 112 13.69 9.49 6.83
N GLU A 113 14.22 9.37 5.61
CA GLU A 113 15.00 10.43 4.94
C GLU A 113 14.18 11.71 4.74
N ARG A 114 12.92 11.58 4.28
CA ARG A 114 12.00 12.71 4.15
C ARG A 114 11.70 13.38 5.49
N TYR A 115 11.53 12.60 6.55
CA TYR A 115 11.32 13.13 7.90
C TYR A 115 12.54 13.94 8.38
N TYR A 116 13.76 13.42 8.19
CA TYR A 116 14.98 14.17 8.52
C TYR A 116 15.09 15.47 7.71
N ALA A 117 14.86 15.42 6.40
CA ALA A 117 14.89 16.60 5.54
C ALA A 117 13.86 17.66 5.96
N PHE A 118 12.66 17.22 6.37
CA PHE A 118 11.63 18.11 6.91
C PHE A 118 12.05 18.73 8.24
N LYS A 119 12.54 17.92 9.19
CA LYS A 119 13.00 18.39 10.52
C LYS A 119 14.10 19.45 10.40
N VAL A 120 15.08 19.24 9.52
CA VAL A 120 16.15 20.22 9.27
C VAL A 120 15.61 21.55 8.73
N LYS A 121 14.62 21.51 7.82
CA LYS A 121 14.00 22.74 7.27
C LYS A 121 13.24 23.52 8.33
N VAL A 122 12.50 22.83 9.21
CA VAL A 122 11.75 23.47 10.30
C VAL A 122 12.69 24.14 11.29
N THR A 123 13.74 23.44 11.75
CA THR A 123 14.70 24.00 12.71
C THR A 123 15.45 25.22 12.16
N LYS A 124 15.78 25.24 10.87
CA LYS A 124 16.39 26.42 10.21
C LYS A 124 15.44 27.61 10.08
N LYS A 125 14.14 27.37 9.93
CA LYS A 125 13.13 28.43 9.81
C LYS A 125 12.87 29.13 11.15
N GLU A 126 12.86 28.38 12.25
CA GLU A 126 12.67 28.92 13.61
C GLU A 126 13.84 29.78 14.08
N SER A 127 15.06 29.41 13.69
CA SER A 127 16.28 30.17 14.00
C SER A 127 16.38 31.47 13.19
N ALA A 128 15.85 31.50 11.96
CA ALA A 128 15.83 32.71 11.11
C ALA A 128 14.68 33.69 11.41
N SER A 129 13.68 33.30 12.22
CA SER A 129 12.55 34.16 12.61
C SER A 129 12.72 34.82 13.99
N THR A 130 13.86 34.61 14.64
CA THR A 130 14.19 35.19 15.96
C THR A 130 15.27 36.28 15.85
N GLU A 131 15.71 36.60 14.63
CA GLU A 131 16.57 37.76 14.28
C GLU A 131 15.75 38.78 13.48
#